data_AF-X1GEE9-F1
#
_entry.id   AF-X1GEE9-F1
#
_cell.length_a   1.000
_cell.length_b   1.000
_cell.length_c   1.000
_cell.angle_alpha   90.00
_cell.angle_beta   90.00
_cell.angle_gamma   90.00
#
_symmetry.space_group_name_H-M   'P 1'
#
loop_
_entity.id
_entity.type
_entity.pdbx_description
1 polymer ?
#
loop_
_entity_poly.entity_id
_entity_poly.type
_entity_poly.pdbx_seq_one_letter_code
_entity_poly.pdbx_strand_id
1 'polypeptide(L)'
;CFGPSSYYRPDFQEFRERLLKSFTPEPWTKLIIILPCSAKKPYSESKSHKKFYSVIRKFRDFPDFQEIILTSPLGAIPRQLENIYPVNSYDISVTGDWDNEEITIASNMLIKLLEKYDKDIPVICFLKDPGYLRIIDNARLKLKNKFYFTGVKSNLTTNESLESLENSIRDLKDSFKPLKPIPKNKNFSKSWTRKFIKILDYQFGTGAGEKICSNGIRTRKNERSHQIEIFDLINNEYLGKLNFKTGQIELNLSGANKLLPFSENSNFIVFDGQVIKGNTLFRPGIISYSPNLVPKDYTLIFDKDKKSLIGLGNLEVG
;
A
#
# COMPACT_ATOMS: atom_id res chain seq x y z
N CYS A 1 -15.93 10.10 8.69
CA CYS A 1 -16.98 9.30 8.02
C CYS A 1 -18.13 9.19 8.99
N PHE A 2 -19.33 9.60 8.58
CA PHE A 2 -20.45 9.82 9.49
C PHE A 2 -21.58 8.78 9.32
N GLY A 3 -21.32 7.66 8.64
CA GLY A 3 -22.29 6.58 8.43
C GLY A 3 -22.23 5.96 7.02
N PRO A 4 -23.30 5.26 6.60
CA PRO A 4 -23.33 4.48 5.35
C PRO A 4 -23.05 5.28 4.08
N SER A 5 -23.41 6.57 4.06
CA SER A 5 -23.08 7.48 2.95
C SER A 5 -21.57 7.63 2.70
N SER A 6 -20.73 7.24 3.66
CA SER A 6 -19.27 7.31 3.52
C SER A 6 -18.66 6.15 2.73
N TYR A 7 -19.40 5.04 2.53
CA TYR A 7 -18.87 3.83 1.87
C TYR A 7 -18.58 4.01 0.38
N TYR A 8 -19.39 4.84 -0.27
CA TYR A 8 -19.29 5.15 -1.69
C TYR A 8 -18.79 6.55 -1.96
N ARG A 9 -18.03 7.13 -1.02
CA ARG A 9 -17.31 8.35 -1.34
C ARG A 9 -16.41 8.10 -2.55
N PRO A 10 -16.38 8.99 -3.56
CA PRO A 10 -15.58 8.79 -4.77
C PRO A 10 -14.11 8.52 -4.48
N ASP A 11 -13.52 9.20 -3.49
CA ASP A 11 -12.12 8.99 -3.10
C ASP A 11 -11.86 7.59 -2.53
N PHE A 12 -12.84 6.98 -1.85
CA PHE A 12 -12.71 5.62 -1.32
C PHE A 12 -12.93 4.57 -2.39
N GLN A 13 -13.83 4.81 -3.34
CA GLN A 13 -14.01 3.94 -4.51
C GLN A 13 -12.74 3.93 -5.36
N GLU A 14 -12.27 5.12 -5.77
CA GLU A 14 -11.06 5.27 -6.57
C GLU A 14 -9.85 4.62 -5.87
N PHE A 15 -9.67 4.85 -4.57
CA PHE A 15 -8.61 4.19 -3.81
C PHE A 15 -8.67 2.66 -3.90
N ARG A 16 -9.84 2.06 -3.68
CA ARG A 16 -10.01 0.60 -3.71
C ARG A 16 -9.72 0.04 -5.10
N GLU A 17 -10.24 0.67 -6.14
CA GLU A 17 -10.05 0.26 -7.52
C GLU A 17 -8.59 0.40 -7.96
N ARG A 18 -7.97 1.55 -7.69
CA ARG A 18 -6.57 1.82 -8.00
C ARG A 18 -5.63 0.89 -7.24
N LEU A 19 -5.88 0.63 -5.96
CA LEU A 19 -5.11 -0.32 -5.16
C LEU A 19 -5.19 -1.72 -5.77
N LEU A 20 -6.40 -2.20 -6.07
CA LEU A 20 -6.58 -3.51 -6.69
C LEU A 20 -5.94 -3.60 -8.08
N LYS A 21 -5.90 -2.52 -8.85
CA LYS A 21 -5.22 -2.50 -10.16
C LYS A 21 -3.69 -2.53 -10.02
N SER A 22 -3.14 -1.68 -9.14
CA SER A 22 -1.70 -1.41 -9.04
C SER A 22 -0.93 -2.38 -8.16
N PHE A 23 -1.55 -2.90 -7.08
CA PHE A 23 -0.85 -3.73 -6.10
C PHE A 23 -0.46 -5.08 -6.68
N THR A 24 0.84 -5.38 -6.62
CA THR A 24 1.39 -6.68 -6.98
C THR A 24 2.02 -7.35 -5.76
N PRO A 25 1.68 -8.61 -5.45
CA PRO A 25 2.35 -9.39 -4.41
C PRO A 25 3.86 -9.47 -4.61
N GLU A 26 4.61 -9.53 -3.51
CA GLU A 26 6.00 -9.95 -3.62
C GLU A 26 6.06 -11.46 -3.96
N PRO A 27 6.87 -11.86 -4.95
CA PRO A 27 6.84 -13.25 -5.46
C PRO A 27 7.49 -14.27 -4.50
N TRP A 28 8.07 -13.78 -3.41
CA TRP A 28 8.71 -14.55 -2.35
C TRP A 28 7.83 -14.65 -1.08
N THR A 29 6.57 -14.22 -1.14
CA THR A 29 5.62 -14.36 -0.03
C THR A 29 5.38 -15.84 0.31
N LYS A 30 5.60 -16.20 1.57
CA LYS A 30 5.41 -17.57 2.12
C LYS A 30 4.12 -17.75 2.90
N LEU A 31 3.65 -16.67 3.51
CA LEU A 31 2.58 -16.68 4.50
C LEU A 31 1.84 -15.36 4.43
N ILE A 32 0.51 -15.39 4.55
CA ILE A 32 -0.31 -14.20 4.64
C ILE A 32 -0.90 -14.12 6.06
N ILE A 33 -0.84 -12.95 6.68
CA ILE A 33 -1.39 -12.69 8.01
C ILE A 33 -2.44 -11.59 7.89
N ILE A 34 -3.68 -11.94 8.20
CA ILE A 34 -4.80 -11.00 8.26
C ILE A 34 -4.90 -10.43 9.67
N LEU A 35 -4.87 -9.11 9.76
CA LEU A 35 -4.90 -8.34 11.02
C LEU A 35 -6.11 -7.39 11.04
N PRO A 36 -6.63 -7.01 12.21
CA PRO A 36 -7.65 -5.98 12.30
C PRO A 36 -7.03 -4.58 12.18
N CYS A 37 -7.87 -3.59 11.89
CA CYS A 37 -7.47 -2.18 11.95
C CYS A 37 -7.17 -1.74 13.38
N SER A 38 -6.75 -0.48 13.54
CA SER A 38 -6.59 0.15 14.84
C SER A 38 -6.94 1.63 14.77
N ALA A 39 -7.30 2.23 15.91
CA ALA A 39 -7.68 3.64 15.98
C ALA A 39 -6.55 4.58 15.50
N LYS A 40 -5.31 4.30 15.91
CA LYS A 40 -4.13 5.05 15.48
C LYS A 40 -3.69 4.59 14.08
N LYS A 41 -3.63 5.52 13.14
CA LYS A 41 -3.04 5.34 11.81
C LYS A 41 -1.73 6.14 11.69
N PRO A 42 -0.78 5.71 10.84
CA PRO A 42 -0.73 4.41 10.15
C PRO A 42 -0.72 3.25 11.15
N TYR A 43 -1.35 2.12 10.80
CA TYR A 43 -1.65 1.06 11.77
C TYR A 43 -0.40 0.53 12.47
N SER A 44 0.74 0.44 11.77
CA SER A 44 2.04 0.02 12.33
C SER A 44 2.51 0.84 13.53
N GLU A 45 2.01 2.07 13.70
CA GLU A 45 2.36 2.92 14.83
C GLU A 45 1.46 2.76 16.05
N SER A 46 0.34 2.03 15.91
CA SER A 46 -0.57 1.72 17.01
C SER A 46 0.06 0.77 18.03
N LYS A 47 -0.37 0.86 19.30
CA LYS A 47 0.13 0.00 20.39
C LYS A 47 -0.09 -1.49 20.07
N SER A 48 -1.26 -1.84 19.54
CA SER A 48 -1.61 -3.22 19.20
C SER A 48 -0.74 -3.77 18.09
N HIS A 49 -0.61 -3.05 16.97
CA HIS A 49 0.24 -3.52 15.86
C HIS A 49 1.71 -3.57 16.22
N LYS A 50 2.22 -2.68 17.09
CA LYS A 50 3.59 -2.81 17.63
C LYS A 50 3.79 -4.14 18.36
N LYS A 51 2.79 -4.59 19.13
CA LYS A 51 2.83 -5.91 19.78
C LYS A 51 2.78 -7.04 18.76
N PHE A 52 1.88 -6.99 17.77
CA PHE A 52 1.80 -8.01 16.71
C PHE A 52 3.14 -8.11 15.96
N TYR A 53 3.71 -6.98 15.61
CA TYR A 53 4.98 -6.88 14.90
C TYR A 53 6.16 -7.41 15.73
N SER A 54 6.12 -7.26 17.06
CA SER A 54 7.12 -7.85 17.96
C SER A 54 7.10 -9.39 17.98
N VAL A 55 5.98 -10.01 17.61
CA VAL A 55 5.88 -11.47 17.42
C VAL A 55 6.33 -11.84 16.01
N ILE A 56 5.75 -11.21 14.99
CA ILE A 56 6.01 -11.50 13.57
C ILE A 56 7.51 -11.39 13.23
N ARG A 57 8.22 -10.39 13.80
CA ARG A 57 9.65 -10.17 13.55
C ARG A 57 10.60 -11.12 14.28
N LYS A 58 10.12 -11.98 15.18
CA LYS A 58 10.98 -13.01 15.82
C LYS A 58 11.47 -14.03 14.80
N PHE A 59 10.72 -14.21 13.71
CA PHE A 59 11.03 -15.18 12.68
C PHE A 59 12.01 -14.59 11.67
N ARG A 60 13.10 -15.33 11.40
CA ARG A 60 14.08 -14.98 10.36
C ARG A 60 13.49 -14.91 8.95
N ASP A 61 12.37 -15.60 8.75
CA ASP A 61 11.60 -15.60 7.52
C ASP A 61 10.93 -14.24 7.27
N PHE A 62 10.76 -13.39 8.29
CA PHE A 62 10.38 -12.00 8.05
C PHE A 62 11.47 -11.33 7.19
N PRO A 63 11.12 -10.78 6.01
CA PRO A 63 9.84 -10.17 5.69
C PRO A 63 8.88 -10.96 4.77
N ASP A 64 9.09 -12.27 4.58
CA ASP A 64 8.35 -13.19 3.67
C ASP A 64 6.86 -13.34 4.00
N PHE A 65 6.43 -12.69 5.08
CA PHE A 65 5.06 -12.68 5.54
C PHE A 65 4.38 -11.41 5.02
N GLN A 66 3.31 -11.58 4.25
CA GLN A 66 2.47 -10.48 3.82
C GLN A 66 1.42 -10.20 4.90
N GLU A 67 1.34 -8.94 5.33
CA GLU A 67 0.30 -8.49 6.24
C GLU A 67 -0.82 -7.78 5.45
N ILE A 68 -2.07 -8.18 5.65
CA ILE A 68 -3.26 -7.50 5.13
C ILE A 68 -4.13 -7.07 6.31
N ILE A 69 -4.44 -5.78 6.38
CA ILE A 69 -5.21 -5.18 7.45
C ILE A 69 -6.66 -5.01 6.97
N LEU A 70 -7.61 -5.65 7.64
CA LEU A 70 -9.03 -5.42 7.39
C LEU A 70 -9.47 -4.17 8.13
N THR A 71 -10.20 -3.29 7.43
CA THR A 71 -10.69 -2.04 7.97
C THR A 71 -11.98 -1.62 7.29
N SER A 72 -12.89 -1.01 8.03
CA SER A 72 -13.99 -0.25 7.46
C SER A 72 -13.55 1.21 7.29
N PRO A 73 -14.08 1.95 6.29
CA PRO A 73 -14.87 1.47 5.15
C PRO A 73 -14.00 1.06 3.95
N LEU A 74 -12.68 1.11 4.10
CA LEU A 74 -11.75 0.98 2.97
C LEU A 74 -11.56 -0.46 2.49
N GLY A 75 -11.86 -1.46 3.31
CA GLY A 75 -11.76 -2.88 2.96
C GLY A 75 -10.47 -3.55 3.46
N ALA A 76 -9.67 -4.09 2.55
CA ALA A 76 -8.47 -4.88 2.87
C ALA A 76 -7.20 -4.18 2.38
N ILE A 77 -6.30 -3.85 3.31
CA ILE A 77 -5.13 -2.99 3.03
C ILE A 77 -3.82 -3.76 3.19
N PRO A 78 -3.03 -3.97 2.12
CA PRO A 78 -1.66 -4.43 2.26
C PRO A 78 -0.83 -3.46 3.10
N ARG A 79 -0.06 -3.96 4.07
CA ARG A 79 0.77 -3.15 4.99
C ARG A 79 1.63 -2.10 4.30
N GLN A 80 2.08 -2.37 3.08
CA GLN A 80 2.91 -1.49 2.28
C GLN A 80 2.22 -0.16 1.93
N LEU A 81 0.89 -0.13 1.93
CA LEU A 81 0.06 1.02 1.57
C LEU A 81 -0.64 1.68 2.77
N GLU A 82 -0.27 1.34 4.01
CA GLU A 82 -0.93 1.94 5.19
C GLU A 82 -0.62 3.44 5.38
N ASN A 83 0.41 3.96 4.70
CA ASN A 83 0.89 5.32 4.84
C ASN A 83 0.27 6.31 3.83
N ILE A 84 -0.59 5.84 2.92
CA ILE A 84 -1.17 6.67 1.87
C ILE A 84 -2.59 7.10 2.21
N TYR A 85 -3.05 8.20 1.61
CA TYR A 85 -4.46 8.58 1.67
C TYR A 85 -5.32 7.56 0.90
N PRO A 86 -6.52 7.21 1.41
CA PRO A 86 -7.16 7.67 2.64
C PRO A 86 -6.79 6.84 3.89
N VAL A 87 -6.04 5.75 3.76
CA VAL A 87 -5.76 4.79 4.86
C VAL A 87 -5.11 5.46 6.08
N ASN A 88 -4.21 6.40 5.85
CA ASN A 88 -3.47 7.06 6.93
C ASN A 88 -4.29 8.10 7.71
N SER A 89 -5.46 8.51 7.22
CA SER A 89 -6.13 9.75 7.67
C SER A 89 -7.65 9.68 7.75
N TYR A 90 -8.28 8.58 7.30
CA TYR A 90 -9.72 8.41 7.47
C TYR A 90 -10.08 8.34 8.97
N ASP A 91 -11.12 9.09 9.32
CA ASP A 91 -11.65 9.15 10.67
C ASP A 91 -13.01 8.46 10.74
N ILE A 92 -13.07 7.35 11.48
CA ILE A 92 -14.30 6.62 11.82
C ILE A 92 -14.22 6.24 13.30
N SER A 93 -15.37 6.18 13.96
CA SER A 93 -15.51 5.50 15.25
C SER A 93 -15.24 4.01 15.06
N VAL A 94 -14.32 3.45 15.85
CA VAL A 94 -14.07 2.00 15.89
C VAL A 94 -15.14 1.38 16.80
N THR A 95 -16.36 1.23 16.30
CA THR A 95 -17.49 0.69 17.08
C THR A 95 -17.46 -0.84 17.15
N GLY A 96 -16.86 -1.51 16.17
CA GLY A 96 -16.83 -2.97 16.07
C GLY A 96 -18.12 -3.57 15.49
N ASP A 97 -19.15 -2.75 15.30
CA ASP A 97 -20.37 -3.09 14.58
C ASP A 97 -20.12 -2.92 13.09
N TRP A 98 -20.16 -4.03 12.36
CA TRP A 98 -20.00 -4.07 10.91
C TRP A 98 -21.35 -4.34 10.26
N ASP A 99 -21.78 -3.44 9.38
CA ASP A 99 -22.95 -3.70 8.57
C ASP A 99 -22.65 -4.62 7.37
N ASN A 100 -23.70 -5.04 6.67
CA ASN A 100 -23.57 -5.96 5.55
C ASN A 100 -22.80 -5.36 4.37
N GLU A 101 -22.85 -4.04 4.20
CA GLU A 101 -22.21 -3.35 3.10
C GLU A 101 -20.70 -3.26 3.32
N GLU A 102 -20.28 -2.90 4.53
CA GLU A 102 -18.86 -2.91 4.94
C GLU A 102 -18.25 -4.31 4.80
N ILE A 103 -18.99 -5.35 5.24
CA ILE A 103 -18.56 -6.74 5.09
C ILE A 103 -18.43 -7.12 3.63
N THR A 104 -19.37 -6.71 2.77
CA THR A 104 -19.34 -7.00 1.34
C THR A 104 -18.17 -6.31 0.65
N ILE A 105 -17.94 -5.03 0.96
CA ILE A 105 -16.80 -4.25 0.46
C ILE A 105 -15.48 -4.91 0.84
N ALA A 106 -15.29 -5.20 2.14
CA ALA A 106 -14.05 -5.73 2.65
C ALA A 106 -13.79 -7.17 2.14
N SER A 107 -14.81 -8.01 2.10
CA SER A 107 -14.69 -9.38 1.57
C SER A 107 -14.35 -9.38 0.08
N ASN A 108 -15.03 -8.60 -0.75
CA ASN A 108 -14.74 -8.51 -2.18
C ASN A 108 -13.31 -8.00 -2.46
N MET A 109 -12.85 -7.00 -1.69
CA MET A 109 -11.48 -6.50 -1.83
C MET A 109 -10.45 -7.53 -1.38
N LEU A 110 -10.70 -8.22 -0.24
CA LEU A 110 -9.82 -9.30 0.23
C LEU A 110 -9.73 -10.43 -0.78
N ILE A 111 -10.85 -10.86 -1.36
CA ILE A 111 -10.90 -11.92 -2.38
C ILE A 111 -10.02 -11.54 -3.57
N LYS A 112 -10.24 -10.37 -4.16
CA LYS A 112 -9.45 -9.90 -5.32
C LYS A 112 -7.97 -9.73 -5.01
N LEU A 113 -7.60 -9.40 -3.76
CA LEU A 113 -6.20 -9.37 -3.34
C LEU A 113 -5.61 -10.77 -3.23
N LEU A 114 -6.30 -11.70 -2.57
CA LEU A 114 -5.82 -13.07 -2.36
C LEU A 114 -5.74 -13.87 -3.67
N GLU A 115 -6.58 -13.58 -4.66
CA GLU A 115 -6.50 -14.16 -6.01
C GLU A 115 -5.17 -13.85 -6.73
N LYS A 116 -4.44 -12.81 -6.29
CA LYS A 116 -3.11 -12.49 -6.85
C LYS A 116 -1.99 -13.35 -6.29
N TYR A 117 -2.25 -14.07 -5.20
CA TYR A 117 -1.30 -14.95 -4.54
C TYR A 117 -1.50 -16.39 -5.00
N ASP A 118 -0.46 -17.22 -4.81
CA ASP A 118 -0.64 -18.67 -4.94
C ASP A 118 -1.64 -19.15 -3.88
N LYS A 119 -2.63 -19.93 -4.32
CA LYS A 119 -3.70 -20.45 -3.45
C LYS A 119 -3.17 -21.34 -2.32
N ASP A 120 -2.00 -21.93 -2.48
CA ASP A 120 -1.41 -22.85 -1.50
C ASP A 120 -0.66 -22.10 -0.39
N ILE A 121 -0.49 -20.78 -0.51
CA ILE A 121 0.03 -19.94 0.57
C ILE A 121 -0.95 -19.95 1.76
N PRO A 122 -0.51 -20.36 2.97
CA PRO A 122 -1.34 -20.32 4.17
C PRO A 122 -1.77 -18.89 4.54
N VAL A 123 -3.02 -18.74 4.97
CA VAL A 123 -3.59 -17.47 5.43
C VAL A 123 -3.93 -17.57 6.93
N ILE A 124 -3.15 -16.92 7.79
CA ILE A 124 -3.43 -16.82 9.22
C ILE A 124 -4.40 -15.66 9.47
N CYS A 125 -5.50 -15.94 10.15
CA CYS A 125 -6.51 -14.96 10.58
C CYS A 125 -6.34 -14.65 12.06
N PHE A 126 -5.70 -13.53 12.38
CA PHE A 126 -5.52 -13.05 13.74
C PHE A 126 -6.58 -11.98 14.07
N LEU A 127 -7.83 -12.44 14.18
CA LEU A 127 -9.03 -11.60 14.24
C LEU A 127 -9.91 -12.04 15.41
N LYS A 128 -10.66 -11.11 16.01
CA LYS A 128 -11.57 -11.38 17.14
C LYS A 128 -13.03 -11.07 16.81
N ASP A 129 -13.28 -9.89 16.26
CA ASP A 129 -14.66 -9.37 16.19
C ASP A 129 -15.49 -10.10 15.11
N PRO A 130 -16.78 -10.38 15.35
CA PRO A 130 -17.63 -11.12 14.42
C PRO A 130 -17.68 -10.55 13.00
N GLY A 131 -17.64 -9.22 12.86
CA GLY A 131 -17.59 -8.56 11.55
C GLY A 131 -16.39 -8.98 10.72
N TYR A 132 -15.20 -9.05 11.33
CA TYR A 132 -14.00 -9.55 10.67
C TYR A 132 -14.11 -11.02 10.28
N LEU A 133 -14.67 -11.86 11.15
CA LEU A 133 -14.85 -13.29 10.87
C LEU A 133 -15.81 -13.52 9.70
N ARG A 134 -16.91 -12.76 9.63
CA ARG A 134 -17.84 -12.79 8.48
C ARG A 134 -17.17 -12.42 7.16
N ILE A 135 -16.23 -11.47 7.17
CA ILE A 135 -15.42 -11.14 5.98
C ILE A 135 -14.59 -12.34 5.52
N ILE A 136 -13.96 -13.05 6.46
CA ILE A 136 -13.18 -14.26 6.16
C ILE A 136 -14.08 -15.39 5.65
N ASP A 137 -15.24 -15.61 6.27
CA ASP A 137 -16.18 -16.65 5.83
C ASP A 137 -16.67 -16.40 4.40
N ASN A 138 -17.01 -15.16 4.06
CA ASN A 138 -17.34 -14.78 2.67
C ASN A 138 -16.19 -15.06 1.69
N ALA A 139 -14.94 -14.82 2.10
CA ALA A 139 -13.77 -15.11 1.29
C ALA A 139 -13.55 -16.63 1.12
N ARG A 140 -13.74 -17.43 2.17
CA ARG A 140 -13.62 -18.90 2.16
C ARG A 140 -14.62 -19.59 1.23
N LEU A 141 -15.79 -19.01 1.03
CA LEU A 141 -16.78 -19.53 0.09
C LEU A 141 -16.34 -19.42 -1.38
N LYS A 142 -15.46 -18.47 -1.69
CA LYS A 142 -15.02 -18.16 -3.08
C LYS A 142 -13.59 -18.59 -3.38
N LEU A 143 -12.75 -18.72 -2.34
CA LEU A 143 -11.32 -19.00 -2.49
C LEU A 143 -10.97 -20.45 -2.10
N LYS A 144 -9.94 -20.99 -2.74
CA LYS A 144 -9.36 -22.31 -2.41
C LYS A 144 -8.23 -22.24 -1.38
N ASN A 145 -7.88 -21.03 -0.91
CA ASN A 145 -6.81 -20.82 0.05
C ASN A 145 -7.09 -21.53 1.39
N LYS A 146 -6.02 -21.94 2.08
CA LYS A 146 -6.12 -22.55 3.42
C LYS A 146 -6.08 -21.45 4.49
N PHE A 147 -7.21 -21.25 5.16
CA PHE A 147 -7.37 -20.28 6.24
C PHE A 147 -7.19 -20.94 7.61
N TYR A 148 -6.37 -20.33 8.46
CA TYR A 148 -6.04 -20.81 9.81
C TYR A 148 -6.39 -19.73 10.84
N PHE A 149 -7.21 -20.05 11.84
CA PHE A 149 -7.64 -19.10 12.85
C PHE A 149 -6.82 -19.27 14.12
N THR A 150 -6.29 -18.18 14.64
CA THR A 150 -5.59 -18.18 15.92
C THR A 150 -6.57 -18.22 17.10
N GLY A 151 -6.17 -18.81 18.22
CA GLY A 151 -6.91 -18.74 19.47
C GLY A 151 -6.83 -17.36 20.11
N VAL A 152 -7.87 -16.54 19.95
CA VAL A 152 -7.96 -15.22 20.59
C VAL A 152 -8.76 -15.32 21.88
N LYS A 153 -8.18 -14.84 23.00
CA LYS A 153 -8.84 -14.79 24.31
C LYS A 153 -9.57 -13.45 24.50
N SER A 154 -9.41 -12.80 25.66
CA SER A 154 -10.12 -11.57 26.00
C SER A 154 -9.82 -10.41 25.05
N ASN A 155 -8.57 -10.30 24.55
CA ASN A 155 -8.22 -9.38 23.47
C ASN A 155 -6.99 -9.88 22.69
N LEU A 156 -6.73 -9.26 21.53
CA LEU A 156 -5.64 -9.62 20.62
C LEU A 156 -4.24 -9.29 21.15
N THR A 157 -4.12 -8.54 22.25
CA THR A 157 -2.84 -8.06 22.78
C THR A 157 -2.45 -8.69 24.11
N THR A 158 -3.19 -9.70 24.58
CA THR A 158 -2.81 -10.54 25.72
C THR A 158 -1.68 -11.49 25.33
N ASN A 159 -0.93 -11.98 26.32
CA ASN A 159 0.19 -12.87 26.08
C ASN A 159 -0.26 -14.16 25.38
N GLU A 160 -1.41 -14.73 25.78
CA GLU A 160 -1.95 -15.96 25.23
C GLU A 160 -2.36 -15.81 23.75
N SER A 161 -3.02 -14.69 23.40
CA SER A 161 -3.38 -14.42 22.01
C SER A 161 -2.12 -14.23 21.15
N LEU A 162 -1.12 -13.51 21.66
CA LEU A 162 0.16 -13.29 20.96
C LEU A 162 0.97 -14.58 20.82
N GLU A 163 0.94 -15.45 21.83
CA GLU A 163 1.55 -16.78 21.77
C GLU A 163 0.83 -17.67 20.75
N SER A 164 -0.50 -17.60 20.67
CA SER A 164 -1.25 -18.31 19.63
C SER A 164 -0.88 -17.85 18.22
N LEU A 165 -0.69 -16.54 18.01
CA LEU A 165 -0.16 -16.02 16.75
C LEU A 165 1.25 -16.54 16.47
N GLU A 166 2.14 -16.51 17.48
CA GLU A 166 3.50 -17.01 17.34
C GLU A 166 3.54 -18.49 16.95
N ASN A 167 2.77 -19.34 17.65
CA ASN A 167 2.69 -20.77 17.38
C ASN A 167 2.13 -21.03 15.97
N SER A 168 1.07 -20.31 15.57
CA SER A 168 0.50 -20.44 14.22
C SER A 168 1.50 -20.09 13.12
N ILE A 169 2.31 -19.04 13.31
CA ILE A 169 3.39 -18.69 12.36
C ILE A 169 4.46 -19.79 12.36
N ARG A 170 4.86 -20.29 13.54
CA ARG A 170 5.89 -21.33 13.66
C ARG A 170 5.50 -22.61 12.93
N ASP A 171 4.24 -23.01 13.04
CA ASP A 171 3.73 -24.25 12.45
C ASP A 171 3.55 -24.15 10.93
N LEU A 172 3.25 -22.95 10.40
CA LEU A 172 2.86 -22.77 9.00
C LEU A 172 3.95 -22.15 8.11
N LYS A 173 4.97 -21.48 8.66
CA LYS A 173 5.96 -20.72 7.87
C LYS A 173 6.72 -21.55 6.83
N ASP A 174 6.84 -22.87 7.05
CA ASP A 174 7.55 -23.80 6.17
C ASP A 174 6.59 -24.65 5.30
N SER A 175 5.27 -24.43 5.40
CA SER A 175 4.25 -25.19 4.66
C SER A 175 4.13 -24.82 3.18
N PHE A 176 4.69 -23.67 2.77
CA PHE A 176 4.76 -23.22 1.40
C PHE A 176 6.16 -22.71 1.06
N LYS A 177 6.67 -23.11 -0.10
CA LYS A 177 7.98 -22.68 -0.61
C LYS A 177 7.78 -21.87 -1.91
N PRO A 178 8.00 -20.55 -1.89
CA PRO A 178 7.87 -19.70 -3.06
C PRO A 178 8.85 -20.11 -4.14
N LEU A 179 8.43 -19.97 -5.40
CA LEU A 179 9.27 -20.26 -6.56
C LEU A 179 10.42 -19.25 -6.69
N LYS A 180 10.19 -17.99 -6.32
CA LYS A 180 11.23 -16.95 -6.35
C LYS A 180 11.83 -16.77 -4.95
N PRO A 181 13.17 -16.74 -4.81
CA PRO A 181 13.80 -16.42 -3.55
C PRO A 181 13.64 -14.93 -3.23
N ILE A 182 13.85 -14.57 -1.96
CA ILE A 182 14.03 -13.19 -1.53
C ILE A 182 15.14 -12.54 -2.36
N PRO A 183 15.02 -11.25 -2.74
CA PRO A 183 16.09 -10.52 -3.42
C PRO A 183 17.43 -10.64 -2.68
N LYS A 184 18.49 -11.00 -3.41
CA LYS A 184 19.86 -11.09 -2.85
C LYS A 184 20.30 -9.78 -2.22
N ASN A 185 19.95 -8.66 -2.85
CA ASN A 185 20.17 -7.34 -2.28
C ASN A 185 19.13 -7.09 -1.16
N LYS A 186 19.59 -7.17 0.09
CA LYS A 186 18.80 -6.94 1.31
C LYS A 186 18.12 -5.58 1.36
N ASN A 187 18.49 -4.61 0.53
CA ASN A 187 17.77 -3.34 0.43
C ASN A 187 16.30 -3.55 0.05
N PHE A 188 16.02 -4.42 -0.92
CA PHE A 188 14.66 -4.65 -1.44
C PHE A 188 13.74 -5.38 -0.47
N SER A 189 14.29 -6.07 0.52
CA SER A 189 13.51 -6.72 1.58
C SER A 189 13.23 -5.78 2.77
N LYS A 190 13.87 -4.60 2.85
CA LYS A 190 13.58 -3.64 3.93
C LYS A 190 12.14 -3.14 3.84
N SER A 191 11.47 -3.03 4.99
CA SER A 191 10.07 -2.60 5.10
C SER A 191 9.79 -1.29 4.37
N TRP A 192 10.67 -0.29 4.51
CA TRP A 192 10.49 0.99 3.82
C TRP A 192 10.69 0.87 2.32
N THR A 193 11.73 0.18 1.83
CA THR A 193 11.92 -0.03 0.39
C THR A 193 10.70 -0.69 -0.25
N ARG A 194 10.13 -1.72 0.39
CA ARG A 194 8.88 -2.36 -0.05
C ARG A 194 7.71 -1.35 -0.09
N LYS A 195 7.54 -0.53 0.96
CA LYS A 195 6.53 0.54 0.99
C LYS A 195 6.71 1.51 -0.18
N PHE A 196 7.91 2.03 -0.38
CA PHE A 196 8.19 2.98 -1.47
C PHE A 196 7.86 2.40 -2.84
N ILE A 197 8.26 1.15 -3.11
CA ILE A 197 7.94 0.48 -4.38
C ILE A 197 6.43 0.43 -4.60
N LYS A 198 5.65 -0.01 -3.60
CA LYS A 198 4.19 -0.14 -3.75
C LYS A 198 3.47 1.21 -3.81
N ILE A 199 3.95 2.23 -3.11
CA ILE A 199 3.40 3.59 -3.19
C ILE A 199 3.67 4.20 -4.58
N LEU A 200 4.88 4.00 -5.13
CA LEU A 200 5.21 4.42 -6.49
C LEU A 200 4.39 3.68 -7.54
N ASP A 201 4.19 2.36 -7.37
CA ASP A 201 3.31 1.58 -8.24
C ASP A 201 1.86 2.09 -8.19
N TYR A 202 1.39 2.48 -7.00
CA TYR A 202 0.06 3.06 -6.82
C TYR A 202 -0.08 4.44 -7.49
N GLN A 203 0.95 5.29 -7.44
CA GLN A 203 0.92 6.64 -8.02
C GLN A 203 1.19 6.68 -9.53
N PHE A 204 2.09 5.83 -10.03
CA PHE A 204 2.63 5.94 -11.40
C PHE A 204 2.43 4.66 -12.23
N GLY A 205 1.71 3.67 -11.69
CA GLY A 205 1.40 2.41 -12.35
C GLY A 205 2.39 1.29 -12.01
N THR A 206 1.93 0.05 -12.17
CA THR A 206 2.69 -1.16 -11.83
C THR A 206 4.07 -1.18 -12.51
N GLY A 207 5.13 -1.40 -11.71
CA GLY A 207 6.52 -1.47 -12.16
C GLY A 207 7.27 -0.14 -12.05
N ALA A 208 6.56 0.96 -11.77
CA ALA A 208 7.18 2.26 -11.53
C ALA A 208 8.14 2.23 -10.33
N GLY A 209 7.75 1.55 -9.25
CA GLY A 209 8.58 1.43 -8.06
C GLY A 209 9.89 0.70 -8.31
N GLU A 210 9.86 -0.39 -9.07
CA GLU A 210 11.06 -1.16 -9.44
C GLU A 210 12.00 -0.35 -10.35
N LYS A 211 11.47 0.44 -11.29
CA LYS A 211 12.27 1.32 -12.15
C LYS A 211 12.99 2.41 -11.35
N ILE A 212 12.26 3.15 -10.50
CA ILE A 212 12.82 4.27 -9.73
C ILE A 212 13.82 3.76 -8.68
N CYS A 213 13.49 2.66 -8.01
CA CYS A 213 14.29 2.06 -6.94
C CYS A 213 15.21 0.94 -7.43
N SER A 214 15.56 0.89 -8.72
CA SER A 214 16.30 -0.23 -9.36
C SER A 214 17.65 -0.56 -8.70
N ASN A 215 18.33 0.44 -8.15
CA ASN A 215 19.58 0.29 -7.40
C ASN A 215 19.38 -0.01 -5.91
N GLY A 216 18.13 -0.02 -5.44
CA GLY A 216 17.77 0.14 -4.04
C GLY A 216 17.77 1.61 -3.61
N ILE A 217 17.34 1.86 -2.37
CA ILE A 217 17.22 3.22 -1.83
C ILE A 217 17.85 3.37 -0.45
N ARG A 218 18.27 4.59 -0.12
CA ARG A 218 18.58 5.03 1.23
C ARG A 218 17.56 6.08 1.66
N THR A 219 17.10 5.99 2.89
CA THR A 219 16.06 6.89 3.41
C THR A 219 16.61 7.76 4.53
N ARG A 220 16.23 9.04 4.58
CA ARG A 220 16.50 9.94 5.71
C ARG A 220 15.17 10.51 6.22
N LYS A 221 14.86 10.24 7.49
CA LYS A 221 13.66 10.81 8.12
C LYS A 221 13.94 12.24 8.55
N ASN A 222 13.08 13.17 8.17
CA ASN A 222 13.08 14.53 8.68
C ASN A 222 11.92 14.66 9.68
N GLU A 223 12.26 14.68 10.97
CA GLU A 223 11.27 14.71 12.05
C GLU A 223 10.49 16.03 12.10
N ARG A 224 11.12 17.15 11.72
CA ARG A 224 10.48 18.46 11.73
C ARG A 224 9.39 18.55 10.66
N SER A 225 9.70 18.15 9.43
CA SER A 225 8.77 18.24 8.31
C SER A 225 7.82 17.05 8.18
N HIS A 226 7.95 16.02 9.02
CA HIS A 226 7.17 14.77 8.92
C HIS A 226 7.26 14.18 7.51
N GLN A 227 8.50 14.02 7.02
CA GLN A 227 8.80 13.50 5.69
C GLN A 227 9.89 12.44 5.75
N ILE A 228 9.91 11.55 4.74
CA ILE A 228 11.05 10.68 4.49
C ILE A 228 11.63 11.02 3.12
N GLU A 229 12.86 11.49 3.13
CA GLU A 229 13.65 11.73 1.92
C GLU A 229 14.22 10.41 1.39
N ILE A 230 14.22 10.29 0.06
CA ILE A 230 14.61 9.09 -0.67
C ILE A 230 15.83 9.44 -1.52
N PHE A 231 16.88 8.64 -1.37
CA PHE A 231 18.10 8.74 -2.15
C PHE A 231 18.35 7.40 -2.85
N ASP A 232 18.91 7.44 -4.05
CA ASP A 232 19.44 6.24 -4.70
C ASP A 232 20.57 5.64 -3.84
N LEU A 233 20.61 4.31 -3.75
CA LEU A 233 21.57 3.64 -2.87
C LEU A 233 23.01 3.70 -3.38
N ILE A 234 23.24 3.71 -4.70
CA ILE A 234 24.56 3.60 -5.30
C ILE A 234 25.18 4.98 -5.49
N ASN A 235 24.47 5.88 -6.18
CA ASN A 235 25.03 7.20 -6.53
C ASN A 235 24.66 8.30 -5.50
N ASN A 236 23.85 7.98 -4.49
CA ASN A 236 23.40 8.89 -3.44
C ASN A 236 22.61 10.12 -3.95
N GLU A 237 22.08 10.05 -5.16
CA GLU A 237 21.26 11.08 -5.77
C GLU A 237 19.91 11.19 -5.06
N TYR A 238 19.44 12.41 -4.82
CA TYR A 238 18.11 12.65 -4.24
C TYR A 238 17.03 12.31 -5.28
N LEU A 239 16.07 11.46 -4.92
CA LEU A 239 14.99 11.02 -5.82
C LEU A 239 13.65 11.68 -5.50
N GLY A 240 13.47 12.18 -4.28
CA GLY A 240 12.22 12.76 -3.82
C GLY A 240 11.96 12.50 -2.34
N LYS A 241 10.70 12.66 -1.92
CA LYS A 241 10.28 12.48 -0.53
C LYS A 241 8.87 11.92 -0.42
N LEU A 242 8.62 11.09 0.58
CA LEU A 242 7.28 10.77 1.05
C LEU A 242 6.82 11.86 2.02
N ASN A 243 5.68 12.46 1.71
CA ASN A 243 4.99 13.42 2.57
C ASN A 243 3.88 12.70 3.33
N PHE A 244 4.01 12.58 4.66
CA PHE A 244 3.03 11.84 5.46
C PHE A 244 1.66 12.52 5.52
N LYS A 245 1.57 13.82 5.26
CA LYS A 245 0.29 14.55 5.27
C LYS A 245 -0.56 14.18 4.05
N THR A 246 0.06 14.10 2.87
CA THR A 246 -0.62 13.73 1.62
C THR A 246 -0.62 12.22 1.39
N GLY A 247 0.32 11.50 2.00
CA GLY A 247 0.53 10.08 1.75
C GLY A 247 1.14 9.81 0.36
N GLN A 248 1.79 10.81 -0.25
CA GLN A 248 2.34 10.73 -1.59
C GLN A 248 3.86 10.87 -1.59
N ILE A 249 4.49 10.21 -2.56
CA ILE A 249 5.87 10.43 -2.93
C ILE A 249 5.92 11.56 -3.96
N GLU A 250 6.52 12.67 -3.55
CA GLU A 250 6.84 13.83 -4.38
C GLU A 250 8.26 13.61 -4.93
N LEU A 251 8.35 13.16 -6.19
CA LEU A 251 9.65 12.95 -6.86
C LEU A 251 10.31 14.29 -7.19
N ASN A 252 11.62 14.28 -7.44
CA ASN A 252 12.26 15.34 -8.21
C ASN A 252 12.41 14.90 -9.68
N LEU A 253 12.90 15.80 -10.54
CA LEU A 253 13.11 15.49 -11.96
C LEU A 253 14.03 14.27 -12.16
N SER A 254 15.07 14.10 -11.35
CA SER A 254 15.94 12.93 -11.43
C SER A 254 15.19 11.62 -11.17
N GLY A 255 14.47 11.53 -10.05
CA GLY A 255 13.68 10.36 -9.70
C GLY A 255 12.60 10.05 -10.74
N ALA A 256 11.93 11.07 -11.25
CA ALA A 256 10.90 10.92 -12.27
C ALA A 256 11.48 10.54 -13.65
N ASN A 257 12.67 11.02 -14.03
CA ASN A 257 13.33 10.63 -15.28
C ASN A 257 13.66 9.13 -15.33
N LYS A 258 13.83 8.46 -14.18
CA LYS A 258 13.99 6.99 -14.13
C LYS A 258 12.77 6.22 -14.62
N LEU A 259 11.60 6.85 -14.74
CA LEU A 259 10.41 6.21 -15.29
C LEU A 259 10.45 6.08 -16.82
N LEU A 260 11.34 6.82 -17.51
CA LEU A 260 11.41 6.83 -18.97
C LEU A 260 11.93 5.49 -19.54
N PRO A 261 11.37 5.01 -20.67
CA PRO A 261 10.12 5.48 -21.28
C PRO A 261 8.92 5.17 -20.37
N PHE A 262 8.03 6.16 -20.22
CA PHE A 262 6.91 6.07 -19.28
C PHE A 262 5.82 5.11 -19.79
N SER A 263 5.06 4.54 -18.87
CA SER A 263 3.89 3.71 -19.18
C SER A 263 2.66 4.59 -19.41
N GLU A 264 1.77 4.21 -20.34
CA GLU A 264 0.50 4.93 -20.52
C GLU A 264 -0.37 4.98 -19.26
N ASN A 265 -0.12 4.07 -18.31
CA ASN A 265 -0.81 4.04 -17.01
C ASN A 265 -0.24 5.01 -15.96
N SER A 266 0.81 5.77 -16.27
CA SER A 266 1.38 6.75 -15.34
C SER A 266 0.53 8.02 -15.28
N ASN A 267 0.50 8.67 -14.12
CA ASN A 267 -0.15 9.98 -13.94
C ASN A 267 0.65 11.07 -14.67
N PHE A 268 0.23 11.47 -15.88
CA PHE A 268 0.95 12.45 -16.70
C PHE A 268 0.04 13.55 -17.29
N ILE A 269 0.66 14.69 -17.58
CA ILE A 269 0.10 15.83 -18.30
C ILE A 269 1.09 16.21 -19.41
N VAL A 270 0.60 16.59 -20.58
CA VAL A 270 1.37 17.09 -21.72
C VAL A 270 1.09 18.58 -21.88
N PHE A 271 2.12 19.40 -21.70
CA PHE A 271 2.06 20.85 -21.81
C PHE A 271 2.24 21.30 -23.27
N ASP A 272 1.47 22.30 -23.70
CA ASP A 272 1.65 22.97 -24.99
C ASP A 272 2.83 23.96 -24.96
N GLY A 273 4.02 23.39 -24.79
CA GLY A 273 5.27 24.11 -24.75
C GLY A 273 6.45 23.21 -24.46
N GLN A 274 7.65 23.79 -24.48
CA GLN A 274 8.90 23.08 -24.21
C GLN A 274 9.43 23.35 -22.80
N VAL A 275 9.02 24.47 -22.18
CA VAL A 275 9.52 24.88 -20.86
C VAL A 275 8.39 25.56 -20.10
N ILE A 276 8.25 25.20 -18.82
CA ILE A 276 7.32 25.87 -17.90
C ILE A 276 8.11 26.92 -17.13
N LYS A 277 7.62 28.16 -17.11
CA LYS A 277 8.12 29.23 -16.26
C LYS A 277 7.09 29.52 -15.18
N GLY A 278 7.52 29.53 -13.92
CA GLY A 278 6.64 29.72 -12.77
C GLY A 278 6.16 28.40 -12.17
N ASN A 279 5.23 28.50 -11.22
CA ASN A 279 4.82 27.39 -10.35
C ASN A 279 3.42 26.84 -10.66
N THR A 280 2.73 27.41 -11.66
CA THR A 280 1.34 27.08 -11.97
C THR A 280 1.19 26.79 -13.46
N LEU A 281 0.56 25.65 -13.77
CA LEU A 281 0.17 25.28 -15.13
C LEU A 281 -1.36 25.40 -15.26
N PHE A 282 -1.82 26.25 -16.18
CA PHE A 282 -3.26 26.45 -16.42
C PHE A 282 -3.78 25.52 -17.52
N ARG A 283 -5.06 25.13 -17.39
CA ARG A 283 -5.77 24.22 -18.32
C ARG A 283 -5.64 24.56 -19.82
N PRO A 284 -5.64 25.83 -20.26
CA PRO A 284 -5.47 26.15 -21.68
C PRO A 284 -4.13 25.71 -22.27
N GLY A 285 -3.10 25.54 -21.45
CA GLY A 285 -1.78 25.07 -21.88
C GLY A 285 -1.65 23.54 -21.89
N ILE A 286 -2.73 22.77 -21.72
CA ILE A 286 -2.66 21.30 -21.64
C ILE A 286 -3.19 20.68 -22.94
N ILE A 287 -2.34 19.92 -23.64
CA ILE A 287 -2.67 19.19 -24.88
C ILE A 287 -3.39 17.88 -24.57
N SER A 288 -2.81 17.08 -23.67
CA SER A 288 -3.34 15.78 -23.29
C SER A 288 -2.92 15.42 -21.86
N TYR A 289 -3.62 14.47 -21.25
CA TYR A 289 -3.37 14.03 -19.87
C TYR A 289 -3.90 12.61 -19.68
N SER A 290 -3.47 11.91 -18.63
CA SER A 290 -3.95 10.54 -18.36
C SER A 290 -5.43 10.54 -17.98
N PRO A 291 -6.26 9.63 -18.52
CA PRO A 291 -7.72 9.66 -18.33
C PRO A 291 -8.17 9.39 -16.89
N ASN A 292 -7.31 8.77 -16.07
CA ASN A 292 -7.62 8.41 -14.68
C ASN A 292 -7.04 9.41 -13.66
N LEU A 293 -6.59 10.59 -14.09
CA LEU A 293 -6.13 11.62 -13.17
C LEU A 293 -7.30 12.12 -12.33
N VAL A 294 -7.10 12.15 -11.01
CA VAL A 294 -8.05 12.75 -10.07
C VAL A 294 -7.41 13.93 -9.33
N PRO A 295 -8.21 14.88 -8.80
CA PRO A 295 -7.67 15.97 -8.02
C PRO A 295 -6.74 15.48 -6.92
N LYS A 296 -5.66 16.24 -6.70
CA LYS A 296 -4.52 15.97 -5.82
C LYS A 296 -3.57 14.87 -6.27
N ASP A 297 -3.78 14.20 -7.41
CA ASP A 297 -2.76 13.32 -7.95
C ASP A 297 -1.46 14.07 -8.21
N TYR A 298 -0.33 13.48 -7.81
CA TYR A 298 1.00 13.96 -8.18
C TYR A 298 1.31 13.51 -9.61
N THR A 299 1.62 14.45 -10.49
CA THR A 299 1.66 14.26 -11.94
C THR A 299 3.03 14.58 -12.54
N LEU A 300 3.36 13.83 -13.59
CA LEU A 300 4.50 14.06 -14.47
C LEU A 300 4.11 15.03 -15.58
N ILE A 301 4.84 16.12 -15.78
CA ILE A 301 4.53 17.11 -16.81
C ILE A 301 5.56 17.03 -17.94
N PHE A 302 5.09 16.66 -19.13
CA PHE A 302 5.89 16.52 -20.34
C PHE A 302 5.79 17.73 -21.25
N ASP A 303 6.81 17.92 -22.10
CA ASP A 303 6.75 18.84 -23.23
C ASP A 303 5.69 18.43 -24.28
N LYS A 304 5.41 19.33 -25.22
CA LYS A 304 4.40 19.12 -26.28
C LYS A 304 4.66 17.88 -27.14
N ASP A 305 5.92 17.48 -27.26
CA ASP A 305 6.34 16.33 -28.08
C ASP A 305 6.32 15.01 -27.27
N LYS A 306 5.99 15.09 -25.98
CA LYS A 306 5.99 13.99 -25.01
C LYS A 306 7.35 13.28 -24.89
N LYS A 307 8.44 14.02 -25.13
CA LYS A 307 9.82 13.51 -25.13
C LYS A 307 10.54 13.78 -23.82
N SER A 308 10.34 14.95 -23.25
CA SER A 308 11.07 15.40 -22.07
C SER A 308 10.13 15.63 -20.90
N LEU A 309 10.55 15.20 -19.71
CA LEU A 309 9.90 15.61 -18.47
C LEU A 309 10.38 17.02 -18.10
N ILE A 310 9.46 17.97 -18.11
CA ILE A 310 9.76 19.40 -17.92
C ILE A 310 9.26 19.95 -16.58
N GLY A 311 8.45 19.17 -15.86
CA GLY A 311 7.91 19.56 -14.58
C GLY A 311 7.25 18.42 -13.83
N LEU A 312 6.92 18.69 -12.58
CA LEU A 312 6.17 17.82 -11.69
C LEU A 312 5.21 18.70 -10.90
N GLY A 313 4.01 18.21 -10.58
CA GLY A 313 3.04 19.01 -9.84
C GLY A 313 1.81 18.23 -9.40
N ASN A 314 1.07 18.80 -8.46
CA ASN A 314 -0.22 18.27 -8.04
C ASN A 314 -1.32 18.80 -8.95
N LEU A 315 -2.24 17.93 -9.36
CA LEU A 315 -3.46 18.36 -10.04
C LEU A 315 -4.37 19.07 -9.02
N GLU A 316 -4.60 20.38 -9.18
CA GLU A 316 -5.46 21.13 -8.24
C GLU A 316 -6.95 21.00 -8.58
N VAL A 317 -7.30 21.12 -9.87
CA VAL A 317 -8.68 21.02 -10.36
C VAL A 317 -8.63 20.22 -11.66
N GLY A 318 -9.51 19.23 -11.76
CA GLY A 318 -9.75 18.45 -12.98
C GLY A 318 -10.91 19.03 -13.77
#